data_AF-A0A3C7W2H2-F1
#
_entry.id   AF-A0A3C7W2H2-F1
#
_cell.length_a   1.000
_cell.length_b   1.000
_cell.length_c   1.000
_cell.angle_alpha   90.00
_cell.angle_beta   90.00
_cell.angle_gamma   90.00
#
_symmetry.space_group_name_H-M   'P 1'
#
loop_
_entity.id
_entity.type
_entity.pdbx_description
1 polymer ?
#
loop_
_entity_poly.entity_id
_entity_poly.type
_entity_poly.pdbx_seq_one_letter_code
_entity_poly.pdbx_strand_id
1 'polypeptide(L)'
;ERVNYDHPAALEQDLLLSHLHALRAGEDVEVPVYDYARHTRASRSERVSPAPVVLVEGILLLAHPGLRDFFDIRFFVDTPLDLCLLRRLARDLEERGRSAADVLRQYEETVRPMYFEFIQPSARHADMVITGGGRNAAALDVVKRLVLSHLAARPAAPGP
;
A
#
# COMPACT_ATOMS: atom_id res chain seq x y z
N GLU A 1 12.27 -9.04 21.12
CA GLU A 1 12.49 -9.13 19.66
C GLU A 1 12.14 -7.82 19.01
N ARG A 2 12.93 -7.39 18.02
CA ARG A 2 12.67 -6.17 17.25
C ARG A 2 11.81 -6.56 16.05
N VAL A 3 10.56 -6.12 16.00
CA VAL A 3 9.62 -6.48 14.94
C VAL A 3 10.11 -5.95 13.58
N ASN A 4 10.18 -6.81 12.57
CA ASN A 4 10.47 -6.41 11.19
C ASN A 4 9.17 -6.02 10.48
N TYR A 5 8.87 -4.72 10.46
CA TYR A 5 7.66 -4.17 9.85
C TYR A 5 7.58 -4.32 8.31
N ASP A 6 8.70 -4.67 7.66
CA ASP A 6 8.75 -4.90 6.22
C ASP A 6 8.50 -6.38 5.87
N HIS A 7 8.29 -7.27 6.85
CA HIS A 7 7.94 -8.68 6.65
C HIS A 7 6.41 -8.86 6.58
N PRO A 8 5.85 -9.71 5.68
CA PRO A 8 4.40 -9.92 5.57
C PRO A 8 3.70 -10.27 6.89
N ALA A 9 4.34 -11.11 7.72
CA ALA A 9 3.80 -11.51 9.03
C ALA A 9 3.67 -10.36 10.05
N ALA A 10 4.26 -9.19 9.81
CA ALA A 10 4.09 -8.02 10.66
C ALA A 10 2.82 -7.21 10.30
N LEU A 11 2.11 -7.56 9.23
CA LEU A 11 0.94 -6.87 8.74
C LEU A 11 -0.34 -7.67 8.98
N GLU A 12 -1.39 -7.00 9.43
CA GLU A 12 -2.72 -7.59 9.62
C GLU A 12 -3.50 -7.60 8.29
N GLN A 13 -3.02 -8.37 7.33
CA GLN A 13 -3.59 -8.44 5.98
C GLN A 13 -5.01 -9.03 5.98
N ASP A 14 -5.30 -9.92 6.92
CA ASP A 14 -6.66 -10.47 7.11
C ASP A 14 -7.64 -9.40 7.63
N LEU A 15 -7.20 -8.50 8.52
CA LEU A 15 -8.01 -7.37 8.97
C LEU A 15 -8.28 -6.39 7.83
N LEU A 16 -7.26 -6.11 7.02
CA LEU A 16 -7.44 -5.32 5.81
C LEU A 16 -8.47 -5.97 4.87
N LEU A 17 -8.35 -7.27 4.61
CA LEU A 17 -9.27 -8.00 3.75
C LEU A 17 -10.70 -7.97 4.30
N SER A 18 -10.90 -8.14 5.62
CA SER A 18 -12.23 -8.03 6.23
C SER A 18 -12.83 -6.63 6.08
N HIS A 19 -12.02 -5.58 6.25
CA HIS A 19 -12.47 -4.20 6.04
C HIS A 19 -12.86 -3.94 4.57
N LEU A 20 -12.08 -4.49 3.62
CA LEU A 20 -12.39 -4.35 2.20
C LEU A 20 -13.70 -5.06 1.82
N HIS A 21 -13.98 -6.23 2.41
CA HIS A 21 -15.27 -6.91 2.25
C HIS A 21 -16.43 -6.08 2.79
N ALA A 22 -16.30 -5.51 3.98
CA ALA A 22 -17.32 -4.64 4.58
C ALA A 22 -17.59 -3.39 3.70
N LEU A 23 -16.52 -2.71 3.25
CA LEU A 23 -16.65 -1.57 2.33
C LEU A 23 -17.34 -1.95 1.02
N ARG A 24 -17.03 -3.13 0.45
CA ARG A 24 -17.70 -3.62 -0.76
C ARG A 24 -19.17 -4.01 -0.52
N ALA A 25 -19.54 -4.35 0.72
CA ALA A 25 -20.92 -4.61 1.15
C ALA A 25 -21.72 -3.33 1.48
N GLY A 26 -21.08 -2.15 1.44
CA GLY A 26 -21.75 -0.89 1.77
C GLY A 26 -21.72 -0.56 3.26
N GLU A 27 -20.81 -1.17 4.03
CA GLU A 27 -20.63 -0.93 5.46
C GLU A 27 -19.41 -0.05 5.73
N ASP A 28 -19.51 0.81 6.75
CA ASP A 28 -18.38 1.61 7.22
C ASP A 28 -17.39 0.76 8.01
N VAL A 29 -16.12 1.16 8.01
CA VAL A 29 -15.06 0.48 8.75
C VAL A 29 -14.24 1.46 9.57
N GLU A 30 -13.71 0.98 10.70
CA GLU A 30 -12.81 1.72 11.57
C GLU A 30 -11.36 1.32 11.30
N VAL A 31 -10.65 2.12 10.51
CA VAL A 31 -9.27 1.81 10.11
C VAL A 31 -8.33 2.21 11.24
N PRO A 32 -7.49 1.28 11.76
CA PRO A 32 -6.55 1.61 12.82
C PRO A 32 -5.47 2.57 12.31
N VAL A 33 -5.11 3.56 13.13
CA VAL A 33 -4.01 4.49 12.81
C VAL A 33 -2.71 3.95 13.40
N TYR A 34 -1.64 3.94 12.61
CA TYR A 34 -0.31 3.56 13.08
C TYR A 34 0.47 4.76 13.62
N ASP A 35 1.02 4.65 14.83
CA ASP A 35 1.89 5.65 15.45
C ASP A 35 3.35 5.35 15.10
N TYR A 36 3.91 6.13 14.18
CA TYR A 36 5.29 5.98 13.72
C TYR A 36 6.33 6.37 14.77
N ALA A 37 5.99 7.23 15.75
CA ALA A 37 6.91 7.64 16.81
C ALA A 37 7.03 6.54 17.88
N ARG A 38 5.91 5.87 18.19
CA ARG A 38 5.86 4.78 19.18
C ARG A 38 6.02 3.39 18.57
N HIS A 39 6.06 3.29 17.25
CA HIS A 39 6.15 2.04 16.51
C HIS A 39 5.06 1.02 16.89
N THR A 40 3.83 1.51 17.07
CA THR A 40 2.69 0.68 17.49
C THR A 40 1.37 1.24 16.99
N ARG A 41 0.29 0.46 17.11
CA ARG A 41 -1.07 0.92 16.82
C ARG A 41 -1.47 2.03 17.80
N ALA A 42 -1.98 3.14 17.28
CA ALA A 42 -2.57 4.18 18.09
C ALA A 42 -3.93 3.73 18.67
N SER A 43 -4.37 4.33 19.77
CA SER A 43 -5.68 4.04 20.36
C SER A 43 -6.86 4.62 19.54
N ARG A 44 -6.58 5.34 18.46
CA ARG A 44 -7.58 5.98 17.59
C ARG A 44 -7.70 5.23 16.27
N SER A 45 -8.91 5.21 15.73
CA SER A 45 -9.24 4.78 14.38
C SER A 45 -9.75 5.96 13.56
N GLU A 46 -9.76 5.77 12.24
CA GLU A 46 -10.40 6.68 11.29
C GLU A 46 -11.52 5.93 10.57
N ARG A 47 -12.73 6.50 10.62
CA ARG A 47 -13.89 5.94 9.91
C ARG A 47 -13.71 6.13 8.41
N VAL A 48 -13.81 5.04 7.66
CA VAL A 48 -13.83 5.04 6.21
C VAL A 48 -15.19 4.53 5.75
N SER A 49 -15.87 5.32 4.94
CA SER A 49 -17.15 4.96 4.34
C SER A 49 -16.99 4.32 2.97
N PRO A 50 -17.95 3.47 2.55
CA PRO A 50 -17.99 2.92 1.20
C PRO A 50 -17.91 3.98 0.11
N ALA A 51 -17.18 3.68 -0.96
CA ALA A 51 -17.07 4.54 -2.13
C ALA A 51 -17.12 3.71 -3.41
N PRO A 52 -17.54 4.29 -4.55
CA PRO A 52 -17.51 3.60 -5.84
C PRO A 52 -16.11 3.10 -6.23
N VAL A 53 -15.08 3.80 -5.78
CA VAL A 53 -13.65 3.44 -5.92
C VAL A 53 -12.99 3.52 -4.55
N VAL A 54 -12.33 2.44 -4.15
CA VAL A 54 -11.47 2.39 -2.97
C VAL A 54 -10.04 2.19 -3.44
N LEU A 55 -9.16 3.15 -3.13
CA LEU A 55 -7.73 3.03 -3.41
C LEU A 55 -7.03 2.48 -2.17
N VAL A 56 -6.34 1.35 -2.33
CA VAL A 56 -5.55 0.71 -1.27
C VAL A 56 -4.09 0.82 -1.64
N GLU A 57 -3.28 1.45 -0.79
CA GLU A 57 -1.84 1.57 -0.99
C GLU A 57 -1.05 0.80 0.09
N GLY A 58 0.11 0.28 -0.29
CA GLY A 58 0.98 -0.45 0.63
C GLY A 58 2.04 -1.28 -0.10
N ILE A 59 3.18 -1.47 0.55
CA ILE A 59 4.36 -2.13 -0.03
C ILE A 59 4.20 -3.64 -0.22
N LEU A 60 3.26 -4.29 0.47
CA LEU A 60 3.12 -5.76 0.52
C LEU A 60 1.74 -6.26 0.10
N LEU A 61 0.88 -5.39 -0.46
CA LEU A 61 -0.48 -5.76 -0.85
C LEU A 61 -0.52 -6.93 -1.83
N LEU A 62 0.37 -6.91 -2.84
CA LEU A 62 0.42 -7.94 -3.87
C LEU A 62 1.15 -9.22 -3.42
N ALA A 63 1.79 -9.22 -2.25
CA ALA A 63 2.37 -10.43 -1.67
C ALA A 63 1.29 -11.39 -1.12
N HIS A 64 0.11 -10.86 -0.74
CA HIS A 64 -0.96 -11.65 -0.13
C HIS A 64 -1.97 -12.19 -1.17
N PRO A 65 -2.16 -13.52 -1.29
CA PRO A 65 -3.11 -14.11 -2.24
C PRO A 65 -4.54 -13.58 -2.10
N GLY A 66 -5.09 -13.56 -0.88
CA GLY A 66 -6.47 -13.12 -0.67
C GLY A 66 -6.73 -11.67 -1.07
N LEU A 67 -5.72 -10.80 -0.96
CA LEU A 67 -5.84 -9.41 -1.41
C LEU A 67 -5.77 -9.33 -2.94
N ARG A 68 -4.87 -10.10 -3.57
CA ARG A 68 -4.75 -10.15 -5.04
C ARG A 68 -6.05 -10.58 -5.70
N ASP A 69 -6.75 -11.55 -5.12
CA ASP A 69 -8.00 -12.09 -5.65
C ASP A 69 -9.18 -11.14 -5.40
N PHE A 70 -9.07 -10.27 -4.39
CA PHE A 70 -10.10 -9.28 -4.06
C PHE A 70 -10.06 -8.05 -4.99
N PHE A 71 -8.87 -7.57 -5.33
CA PHE A 71 -8.68 -6.33 -6.08
C PHE A 71 -9.14 -6.44 -7.54
N ASP A 72 -9.86 -5.42 -8.01
CA ASP A 72 -10.32 -5.33 -9.39
C ASP A 72 -9.19 -4.93 -10.35
N ILE A 73 -8.30 -4.03 -9.92
CA ILE A 73 -7.14 -3.55 -10.69
C ILE A 73 -5.94 -3.41 -9.76
N ARG A 74 -4.77 -3.91 -10.18
CA ARG A 74 -3.55 -3.94 -9.38
C ARG A 74 -2.42 -3.19 -10.07
N PHE A 75 -1.82 -2.26 -9.35
CA PHE A 75 -0.69 -1.47 -9.82
C PHE A 75 0.55 -1.79 -8.99
N PHE A 76 1.72 -1.82 -9.65
CA PHE A 76 3.01 -1.83 -8.97
C PHE A 76 3.82 -0.61 -9.41
N VAL A 77 4.26 0.21 -8.46
CA VAL A 77 5.10 1.38 -8.77
C VAL A 77 6.56 0.98 -8.68
N ASP A 78 7.22 0.89 -9.82
CA ASP A 78 8.63 0.56 -9.89
C ASP A 78 9.49 1.83 -9.93
N THR A 79 10.39 1.94 -8.96
CA THR A 79 11.29 3.08 -8.79
C THR A 79 12.65 2.55 -8.33
N PRO A 80 13.75 3.01 -8.95
CA PRO A 80 15.10 2.65 -8.53
C PRO A 80 15.32 2.79 -7.02
N LEU A 81 15.97 1.79 -6.40
CA LEU A 81 16.13 1.70 -4.96
C LEU A 81 16.96 2.83 -4.35
N ASP A 82 17.91 3.38 -5.10
CA ASP A 82 18.69 4.56 -4.72
C ASP A 82 17.80 5.80 -4.58
N LEU A 83 16.88 6.04 -5.51
CA LEU A 83 15.90 7.12 -5.43
C LEU A 83 14.93 6.90 -4.26
N CYS A 84 14.49 5.66 -4.03
CA CYS A 84 13.66 5.31 -2.88
C CYS A 84 14.38 5.57 -1.56
N LEU A 85 15.66 5.19 -1.45
CA LEU A 85 16.49 5.44 -0.27
C LEU A 85 16.67 6.95 -0.02
N LEU A 86 16.99 7.72 -1.06
CA LEU A 86 17.14 9.18 -0.95
C LEU A 86 15.86 9.84 -0.42
N ARG A 87 14.69 9.46 -0.96
CA ARG A 87 13.39 9.98 -0.49
C ARG A 87 13.08 9.55 0.94
N ARG A 88 13.38 8.29 1.28
CA ARG A 88 13.20 7.77 2.64
C ARG A 88 14.08 8.52 3.64
N LEU A 89 15.34 8.77 3.29
CA LEU A 89 16.29 9.46 4.15
C LEU A 89 15.79 10.88 4.44
N ALA A 90 15.43 11.64 3.41
CA ALA A 90 14.87 12.99 3.59
C ALA A 90 13.63 12.99 4.51
N ARG A 91 12.64 12.15 4.19
CA ARG A 91 11.39 12.05 4.96
C ARG A 91 11.61 11.61 6.41
N ASP A 92 12.40 10.55 6.63
CA ASP A 92 12.58 10.00 7.98
C ASP A 92 13.43 10.94 8.88
N LEU A 93 14.31 11.77 8.30
CA LEU A 93 15.03 12.81 9.02
C LEU A 93 14.12 13.99 9.37
N GLU A 94 13.38 14.51 8.38
CA GLU A 94 12.57 15.73 8.52
C GLU A 94 11.29 15.51 9.32
N GLU A 95 10.59 14.40 9.09
CA GLU A 95 9.23 14.18 9.61
C GLU A 95 9.19 13.21 10.80
N ARG A 96 10.21 12.35 10.94
CA ARG A 96 10.21 11.26 11.95
C ARG A 96 11.33 11.38 12.98
N GLY A 97 12.15 12.42 12.89
CA GLY A 97 13.22 12.72 13.86
C GLY A 97 14.32 11.64 13.93
N ARG A 98 14.55 10.89 12.85
CA ARG A 98 15.53 9.79 12.83
C ARG A 98 16.91 10.27 12.39
N SER A 99 17.96 9.62 12.87
CA SER A 99 19.32 9.87 12.35
C SER A 99 19.55 9.13 11.03
N ALA A 100 20.42 9.69 10.18
CA ALA A 100 20.80 9.04 8.92
C ALA A 100 21.40 7.64 9.15
N ALA A 101 22.22 7.47 10.19
CA ALA A 101 22.81 6.19 10.55
C ALA A 101 21.74 5.14 10.89
N ASP A 102 20.69 5.51 11.62
CA ASP A 102 19.61 4.58 11.98
C ASP A 102 18.77 4.17 10.78
N VAL A 103 18.55 5.08 9.83
CA VAL A 103 17.80 4.81 8.59
C VAL A 103 18.60 3.88 7.69
N LEU A 104 19.90 4.16 7.49
CA LEU A 104 20.77 3.32 6.65
C LEU A 104 20.91 1.91 7.23
N ARG A 105 21.14 1.79 8.54
CA ARG A 105 21.23 0.49 9.20
C ARG A 105 19.94 -0.31 9.04
N GLN A 106 18.77 0.30 9.29
CA GLN A 106 17.50 -0.39 9.06
C GLN A 106 17.29 -0.76 7.59
N TYR A 107 17.71 0.10 6.67
CA TYR A 107 17.59 -0.16 5.25
C TYR A 107 18.36 -1.42 4.83
N GLU A 108 19.58 -1.57 5.32
CA GLU A 108 20.43 -2.74 5.06
C GLU A 108 19.93 -3.99 5.78
N GLU A 109 19.56 -3.89 7.05
CA GLU A 109 19.20 -5.03 7.90
C GLU A 109 17.81 -5.61 7.57
N THR A 110 16.82 -4.78 7.25
CA THR A 110 15.43 -5.23 7.10
C THR A 110 14.83 -4.85 5.75
N VAL A 111 14.87 -3.58 5.37
CA VAL A 111 14.06 -3.07 4.26
C VAL A 111 14.49 -3.67 2.92
N ARG A 112 15.79 -3.62 2.63
CA ARG A 112 16.34 -4.09 1.36
C ARG A 112 16.20 -5.62 1.21
N PRO A 113 16.51 -6.45 2.23
CA PRO A 113 16.20 -7.88 2.19
C PRO A 113 14.71 -8.16 1.90
N MET A 114 13.80 -7.54 2.66
CA MET A 114 12.36 -7.75 2.48
C MET A 114 11.84 -7.26 1.12
N TYR A 115 12.46 -6.21 0.56
CA TYR A 115 12.16 -5.77 -0.79
C TYR A 115 12.44 -6.87 -1.81
N PHE A 116 13.64 -7.45 -1.80
CA PHE A 116 13.99 -8.50 -2.75
C PHE A 116 13.24 -9.81 -2.51
N GLU A 117 12.92 -10.12 -1.25
CA GLU A 117 12.26 -11.37 -0.89
C GLU A 117 10.75 -11.34 -1.17
N PHE A 118 10.06 -10.24 -0.83
CA PHE A 118 8.59 -10.19 -0.85
C PHE A 118 8.01 -9.12 -1.77
N ILE A 119 8.61 -7.92 -1.82
CA ILE A 119 8.02 -6.78 -2.54
C ILE A 119 8.25 -6.89 -4.05
N GLN A 120 9.51 -6.95 -4.49
CA GLN A 120 9.87 -7.01 -5.91
C GLN A 120 9.23 -8.20 -6.63
N PRO A 121 9.26 -9.45 -6.08
CA PRO A 121 8.64 -10.58 -6.76
C PRO A 121 7.13 -10.45 -6.92
N SER A 122 6.47 -9.68 -6.04
CA SER A 122 5.02 -9.46 -6.10
C SER A 122 4.59 -8.62 -7.31
N ALA A 123 5.50 -7.88 -7.94
CA ALA A 123 5.24 -7.09 -9.15
C ALA A 123 4.66 -7.92 -10.30
N ARG A 124 4.99 -9.21 -10.38
CA ARG A 124 4.43 -10.15 -11.39
C ARG A 124 2.92 -10.33 -11.30
N HIS A 125 2.32 -9.92 -10.18
CA HIS A 125 0.88 -9.99 -9.95
C HIS A 125 0.15 -8.67 -10.26
N ALA A 126 0.86 -7.63 -10.68
CA ALA A 126 0.24 -6.37 -11.09
C ALA A 126 -0.31 -6.48 -12.52
N ASP A 127 -1.44 -5.82 -12.76
CA ASP A 127 -2.00 -5.65 -14.10
C ASP A 127 -1.21 -4.59 -14.89
N MET A 128 -0.62 -3.62 -14.19
CA MET A 128 0.27 -2.62 -14.77
C MET A 128 1.40 -2.21 -13.83
N VAL A 129 2.62 -2.16 -14.36
CA VAL A 129 3.80 -1.60 -13.68
C VAL A 129 3.98 -0.14 -14.11
N ILE A 130 4.04 0.76 -13.14
CA ILE A 130 4.20 2.20 -13.36
C ILE A 130 5.64 2.59 -13.03
N THR A 131 6.36 3.08 -14.03
CA THR A 131 7.73 3.58 -13.89
C THR A 131 7.78 5.11 -13.88
N GLY A 132 8.94 5.69 -13.57
CA GLY A 132 9.14 7.15 -13.54
C GLY A 132 8.75 7.81 -12.20
N GLY A 133 8.40 7.00 -11.19
CA GLY A 133 7.98 7.47 -9.86
C GLY A 133 6.71 8.33 -9.89
N GLY A 134 6.50 9.14 -8.83
CA GLY A 134 5.30 9.98 -8.67
C GLY A 134 5.14 11.16 -9.64
N ARG A 135 5.90 11.20 -10.75
CA ARG A 135 5.89 12.31 -11.73
C ARG A 135 5.49 11.88 -13.14
N ASN A 136 4.94 10.67 -13.30
CA ASN A 136 4.53 10.15 -14.60
C ASN A 136 3.07 10.54 -14.92
N ALA A 137 2.88 11.74 -15.48
CA ALA A 137 1.55 12.26 -15.83
C ALA A 137 0.83 11.38 -16.88
N ALA A 138 1.58 10.80 -17.83
CA ALA A 138 1.02 9.92 -18.84
C ALA A 138 0.47 8.63 -18.21
N ALA A 139 1.22 8.00 -17.29
CA ALA A 139 0.74 6.84 -16.56
C ALA A 139 -0.50 7.15 -15.71
N LEU A 140 -0.55 8.33 -15.08
CA LEU A 140 -1.73 8.76 -14.32
C LEU A 140 -2.99 8.88 -15.20
N ASP A 141 -2.86 9.42 -16.42
CA ASP A 141 -3.99 9.49 -17.36
C ASP A 141 -4.47 8.10 -17.78
N VAL A 142 -3.55 7.16 -18.01
CA VAL A 142 -3.89 5.75 -18.29
C VAL A 142 -4.62 5.11 -17.11
N VAL A 143 -4.11 5.26 -15.88
CA VAL A 143 -4.75 4.76 -14.65
C VAL A 143 -6.17 5.33 -14.52
N LYS A 144 -6.32 6.64 -14.71
CA LYS A 144 -7.61 7.32 -14.61
C LYS A 144 -8.62 6.76 -15.61
N ARG A 145 -8.22 6.59 -16.87
CA ARG A 145 -9.09 6.03 -17.92
C ARG A 145 -9.46 4.58 -17.61
N LEU A 146 -8.53 3.78 -17.12
CA LEU A 146 -8.77 2.38 -16.74
C LEU A 146 -9.81 2.29 -15.62
N VAL A 147 -9.65 3.09 -14.56
CA VAL A 147 -10.61 3.15 -13.44
C VAL A 147 -12.00 3.59 -13.91
N LEU A 148 -12.07 4.66 -14.72
CA LEU A 148 -13.34 5.14 -15.26
C LEU A 148 -14.03 4.11 -16.16
N SER A 149 -13.26 3.38 -16.97
CA SER A 149 -13.80 2.30 -17.80
C SER A 149 -14.34 1.16 -16.97
N HIS A 150 -13.68 0.80 -15.87
CA HIS A 150 -14.17 -0.23 -14.94
C HIS A 150 -15.45 0.20 -14.23
N LEU A 151 -15.53 1.47 -13.80
CA LEU A 151 -16.75 2.02 -13.20
C LEU A 151 -17.94 1.97 -14.16
N ALA A 152 -17.72 2.33 -15.43
CA ALA A 152 -18.77 2.32 -16.45
C ALA A 152 -19.26 0.90 -16.80
N ALA A 153 -18.40 -0.12 -16.66
CA ALA A 153 -18.72 -1.50 -16.96
C ALA A 153 -19.46 -2.23 -15.82
N ARG A 154 -19.52 -1.65 -14.60
CA ARG A 154 -20.27 -2.26 -13.49
C ARG A 154 -21.78 -2.19 -13.81
N PRO A 155 -22.51 -3.31 -13.73
CA PRO A 155 -23.96 -3.27 -13.79
C PRO A 155 -24.47 -2.34 -12.68
N ALA A 156 -25.52 -1.57 -12.96
CA ALA A 156 -26.16 -0.73 -11.96
C ALA A 156 -26.44 -1.59 -10.72
N ALA A 157 -26.00 -1.14 -9.54
CA ALA A 157 -26.36 -1.79 -8.30
C ALA A 157 -27.89 -1.90 -8.25
N PRO A 158 -28.47 -3.05 -7.84
CA PRO A 158 -29.89 -3.08 -7.53
C PRO A 158 -30.13 -1.96 -6.51
N GLY A 159 -31.04 -1.05 -6.86
CA GLY A 159 -31.40 0.07 -5.99
C GLY A 159 -31.94 -0.43 -4.64
N PRO A 160 -32.02 0.46 -3.63
CA PRO A 160 -32.62 0.13 -2.35
C PRO A 160 -34.07 -0.34 -2.48
#